data_AF-A0AB39M9T8-F1
#
_entry.id   AF-A0AB39M9T8-F1
#
_cell.length_a   1.000
_cell.length_b   1.000
_cell.length_c   1.000
_cell.angle_alpha   90.00
_cell.angle_beta   90.00
_cell.angle_gamma   90.00
#
_symmetry.space_group_name_H-M   'P 1'
#
loop_
_entity.id
_entity.type
_entity.pdbx_description
1 polymer ?
#
loop_
_entity_poly.entity_id
_entity_poly.type
_entity_poly.pdbx_seq_one_letter_code
_entity_poly.pdbx_strand_id
1 'polypeptide(L)' 'MDKYVINKGFGGEREVEATGYTTVGEFIDFYEVDGDGDTVVTLRIRASRVEIIERITA' A
#
# COMPACT_ATOMS: atom_id res chain seq x y z
N MET A 1 4.70 5.52 10.63
CA MET A 1 4.19 4.84 9.42
C MET A 1 2.93 4.09 9.79
N ASP A 2 2.03 3.92 8.85
CA ASP A 2 0.83 3.14 9.01
C ASP A 2 1.03 1.74 8.43
N LYS A 3 0.25 0.78 8.94
CA LYS A 3 0.23 -0.58 8.40
C LYS A 3 -1.06 -0.78 7.61
N TYR A 4 -0.95 -1.29 6.38
CA TYR A 4 -2.08 -1.63 5.54
C TYR A 4 -2.10 -3.13 5.23
N VAL A 5 -3.29 -3.71 5.11
CA VAL A 5 -3.50 -5.04 4.55
C VAL A 5 -4.23 -4.93 3.24
N ILE A 6 -3.60 -5.47 2.20
CA ILE A 6 -4.17 -5.63 0.87
C ILE A 6 -4.88 -6.98 0.84
N ASN A 7 -6.10 -7.02 0.32
CA ASN A 7 -6.89 -8.23 0.09
C ASN A 7 -7.16 -9.05 1.36
N LYS A 8 -7.37 -8.40 2.50
CA LYS A 8 -7.66 -9.08 3.77
C LYS A 8 -8.88 -9.97 3.66
N GLY A 9 -8.74 -11.25 4.00
CA GLY A 9 -9.83 -12.23 3.87
C GLY A 9 -10.15 -12.67 2.43
N PHE A 10 -9.34 -12.24 1.45
CA PHE A 10 -9.37 -12.71 0.07
C PHE A 10 -8.09 -13.53 -0.22
N GLY A 11 -8.02 -14.14 -1.41
CA GLY A 11 -6.78 -14.77 -1.87
C GLY A 11 -5.68 -13.73 -2.12
N GLY A 12 -4.44 -14.04 -1.71
CA GLY A 12 -3.29 -13.15 -1.95
C GLY A 12 -3.18 -11.97 -0.99
N GLU A 13 -3.58 -12.17 0.27
CA GLU A 13 -3.41 -11.21 1.36
C GLU A 13 -1.94 -10.79 1.50
N ARG A 14 -1.71 -9.48 1.70
CA ARG A 14 -0.37 -8.92 1.88
C ARG A 14 -0.38 -7.71 2.80
N GLU A 15 0.55 -7.67 3.73
CA GLU A 15 0.80 -6.50 4.56
C GLU A 15 1.83 -5.57 3.91
N VAL A 16 1.63 -4.26 4.07
CA VAL A 16 2.58 -3.23 3.64
C VAL A 16 2.62 -2.10 4.67
N GLU A 17 3.81 -1.67 5.04
CA GLU A 17 4.03 -0.45 5.81
C GLU A 17 4.18 0.72 4.84
N ALA A 18 3.42 1.79 5.07
CA ALA A 18 3.41 2.95 4.20
C ALA A 18 2.97 4.20 4.99
N THR A 19 3.34 5.38 4.49
CA THR A 19 2.77 6.66 4.94
C THR A 19 1.43 6.97 4.26
N GLY A 20 1.13 6.29 3.15
CA GLY A 20 -0.13 6.40 2.43
C GLY A 20 -0.10 5.64 1.11
N TYR A 21 -1.19 5.73 0.35
CA TYR A 21 -1.26 5.20 -1.01
C TYR A 21 -2.12 6.09 -1.91
N THR A 22 -1.90 6.00 -3.23
CA THR A 22 -2.75 6.65 -4.24
C THR A 22 -2.90 5.79 -5.49
N THR A 23 -3.93 6.07 -6.28
CA THR A 23 -4.12 5.42 -7.59
C THR A 23 -3.39 6.21 -8.67
N VAL A 24 -2.54 5.54 -9.45
CA VAL A 24 -1.73 6.10 -10.54
C VAL A 24 -1.99 5.27 -11.80
N GLY A 25 -2.96 5.70 -12.62
CA GLY A 25 -3.40 4.95 -13.79
C GLY A 25 -3.99 3.59 -13.40
N GLU A 26 -3.43 2.50 -13.91
CA GLU A 26 -3.85 1.12 -13.59
C GLU A 26 -3.21 0.58 -12.30
N PHE A 27 -2.47 1.40 -11.54
CA PHE A 27 -1.71 0.98 -10.39
C PHE A 27 -2.15 1.67 -9.11
N ILE A 28 -1.88 1.03 -7.98
CA ILE A 28 -1.91 1.62 -6.65
C ILE A 28 -0.47 1.66 -6.15
N ASP A 29 0.00 2.85 -5.83
CA ASP A 29 1.32 3.10 -5.26
C ASP A 29 1.20 3.36 -3.77
N PHE A 30 1.96 2.61 -2.99
CA PHE A 30 2.18 2.85 -1.56
C PHE A 30 3.49 3.60 -1.39
N TYR A 31 3.46 4.58 -0.50
CA TYR A 31 4.57 5.50 -0.27
C TYR A 31 5.19 5.29 1.10
N GLU A 32 6.48 5.56 1.22
CA GLU A 32 7.18 5.73 2.49
C GLU A 32 8.00 7.02 2.45
N VAL A 33 8.42 7.48 3.64
CA VAL A 33 9.40 8.54 3.77
C VAL A 33 10.72 7.86 4.13
N ASP A 34 11.74 8.03 3.31
CA ASP A 34 13.05 7.43 3.54
C ASP A 34 13.85 8.15 4.64
N GLY A 35 15.09 7.73 4.86
CA GLY A 35 15.96 8.32 5.88
C GLY A 35 16.33 9.79 5.63
N ASP A 36 16.22 10.25 4.39
CA ASP A 36 16.55 11.61 3.96
C ASP A 36 15.32 12.54 3.95
N GLY A 37 14.13 11.99 4.20
CA GLY A 37 12.86 12.72 4.22
C GLY A 37 12.15 12.76 2.86
N ASP A 38 12.68 12.04 1.86
CA ASP A 38 12.09 11.97 0.53
C ASP A 38 10.94 10.96 0.50
N THR A 39 9.88 11.28 -0.26
CA THR A 39 8.75 10.37 -0.47
C THR A 39 9.06 9.43 -1.62
N VAL A 40 9.14 8.13 -1.34
CA VAL A 40 9.47 7.08 -2.32
C VAL A 40 8.36 6.03 -2.41
N VAL A 41 8.25 5.35 -3.55
CA VAL A 41 7.27 4.26 -3.74
C VAL A 41 7.86 2.96 -3.16
N THR A 42 7.25 2.43 -2.11
CA THR A 42 7.66 1.17 -1.45
C THR A 42 7.01 -0.06 -2.09
N LEU A 43 5.79 0.09 -2.62
CA LEU A 43 5.07 -0.96 -3.32
C LEU A 43 4.19 -0.39 -4.44
N ARG A 44 4.30 -0.97 -5.63
CA ARG A 44 3.36 -0.75 -6.75
C ARG A 44 2.62 -2.05 -7.07
N ILE A 45 1.30 -2.00 -7.10
CA ILE A 45 0.44 -3.13 -7.45
C ILE A 45 -0.58 -2.74 -8.51
N ARG A 46 -0.90 -3.66 -9.45
CA ARG A 46 -2.01 -3.43 -10.40
C ARG A 46 -3.32 -3.35 -9.64
N ALA A 47 -4.09 -2.28 -9.86
CA ALA A 47 -5.39 -2.06 -9.22
C ALA A 47 -6.36 -3.22 -9.48
N SER A 48 -6.28 -3.84 -10.66
CA SER A 48 -7.10 -5.02 -11.03
C SER A 48 -6.81 -6.30 -10.21
N ARG A 49 -5.84 -6.27 -9.30
CA ARG A 49 -5.50 -7.38 -8.39
C ARG A 49 -5.85 -7.06 -6.94
N VAL A 50 -6.48 -5.91 -6.69
CA VAL A 50 -6.79 -5.41 -5.35
C VAL A 50 -8.30 -5.35 -5.19
N GLU A 51 -8.79 -6.13 -4.23
CA GLU A 51 -10.20 -6.18 -3.81
C GLU A 51 -10.44 -5.16 -2.68
N ILE A 52 -9.52 -5.10 -1.70
CA ILE A 52 -9.64 -4.21 -0.55
C ILE A 52 -8.26 -3.76 -0.04
N ILE A 53 -8.19 -2.55 0.51
CA ILE A 53 -7.06 -2.06 1.30
C ILE A 53 -7.60 -1.57 2.64
N GLU A 54 -7.20 -2.22 3.73
CA GLU A 54 -7.55 -1.81 5.10
C GLU A 54 -6.34 -1.24 5.82
N ARG A 55 -6.49 -0.11 6.53
CA ARG A 55 -5.47 0.37 7.48
C ARG A 55 -5.66 -0.38 8.79
N ILE A 56 -4.62 -1.06 9.26
CA ILE A 56 -4.56 -1.57 10.63
C ILE A 56 -3.95 -0.46 11.49
N THR A 57 -4.79 0.19 12.29
CA THR A 57 -4.31 0.93 13.47
C THR A 57 -3.94 -0.08 14.55
N ALA A 58 -2.67 -0.08 14.96
CA ALA A 58 -2.24 -0.66 16.22
C ALA A 58 -2.69 0.23 17.39
#